data_AF-A0A1H8V1Y6-F1
#
_entry.id   AF-A0A1H8V1Y6-F1
#
_cell.length_a   1.000
_cell.length_b   1.000
_cell.length_c   1.000
_cell.angle_alpha   90.00
_cell.angle_beta   90.00
_cell.angle_gamma   90.00
#
_symmetry.space_group_name_H-M   'P 1'
#
loop_
_entity.id
_entity.type
_entity.pdbx_description
1 polymer ?
#
loop_
_entity_poly.entity_id
_entity_poly.type
_entity_poly.pdbx_seq_one_letter_code
_entity_poly.pdbx_strand_id
1 'polypeptide(L)' 'MRMYEDHLMLLSPPEIIRTEIARYKKASAKLIGDYQSMNSPAHISIQHKERQKPFMTDRNVDLLETELRSLPP' A
#
# COMPACT_ATOMS: atom_id res chain seq x y z
N MET A 1 -4.80 -11.43 -22.81
CA MET A 1 -4.24 -12.53 -21.99
C MET A 1 -3.10 -11.95 -21.16
N ARG A 2 -3.32 -11.61 -19.88
CA ARG A 2 -2.21 -11.17 -19.01
C ARG A 2 -1.49 -12.42 -18.53
N MET A 3 -0.30 -12.69 -19.03
CA MET A 3 0.47 -13.88 -18.63
C MET A 3 1.08 -13.72 -17.23
N TYR A 4 1.39 -12.48 -16.85
CA TYR A 4 1.96 -12.13 -15.56
C TYR A 4 1.43 -10.76 -15.12
N GLU A 5 1.38 -10.54 -13.81
CA GLU A 5 0.93 -9.30 -13.18
C GLU A 5 1.91 -8.91 -12.06
N ASP A 6 2.04 -7.60 -11.83
CA ASP A 6 2.88 -7.05 -10.77
C ASP A 6 1.99 -6.56 -9.64
N HIS A 7 2.32 -6.98 -8.43
CA HIS A 7 1.52 -6.73 -7.24
C HIS A 7 2.33 -5.93 -6.23
N LEU A 8 1.69 -4.91 -5.67
CA LEU A 8 2.21 -4.15 -4.54
C LEU A 8 1.29 -4.38 -3.33
N MET A 9 1.82 -5.04 -2.31
CA MET A 9 1.09 -5.33 -1.07
C MET A 9 1.20 -4.15 -0.11
N LEU A 10 0.04 -3.66 0.34
CA LEU A 10 -0.08 -2.43 1.10
C LEU A 10 -0.84 -2.67 2.42
N LEU A 11 -0.33 -2.14 3.53
CA LEU A 11 -1.12 -1.94 4.73
C LEU A 11 -1.80 -0.58 4.64
N SER A 12 -3.13 -0.58 4.74
CA SER A 12 -3.90 0.65 4.86
C SER A 12 -4.07 0.98 6.34
N PRO A 13 -3.72 2.20 6.78
CA PRO A 13 -4.00 2.64 8.13
C PRO A 13 -5.50 2.85 8.34
N PRO A 14 -5.98 2.96 9.59
CA PRO A 14 -7.35 3.32 9.90
C PRO A 14 -7.78 4.65 9.25
N GLU A 15 -9.08 4.80 8.99
CA GLU A 15 -9.64 5.93 8.25
C GLU A 15 -9.28 7.31 8.84
N ILE A 16 -9.27 7.38 10.17
CA ILE A 16 -8.95 8.59 10.93
C ILE A 16 -7.53 9.04 10.57
N ILE A 17 -6.56 8.13 10.64
CA ILE A 17 -5.16 8.39 10.32
C ILE A 17 -4.98 8.75 8.84
N ARG A 18 -5.69 8.05 7.95
CA ARG A 18 -5.65 8.34 6.50
C ARG A 18 -6.13 9.76 6.20
N THR A 19 -7.19 10.20 6.86
CA THR A 19 -7.74 11.55 6.72
C THR A 19 -6.78 12.62 7.25
N GLU A 20 -6.16 12.38 8.41
CA GLU A 20 -5.16 13.29 8.97
C GLU A 20 -3.94 13.44 8.06
N ILE A 21 -3.39 12.33 7.57
CA ILE A 21 -2.26 12.36 6.63
C ILE A 21 -2.65 13.11 5.35
N ALA A 22 -3.85 12.89 4.81
CA ALA A 22 -4.32 13.63 3.63
C ALA A 22 -4.40 15.15 3.89
N ARG A 23 -4.83 15.56 5.09
CA ARG A 23 -4.84 16.97 5.51
C ARG A 23 -3.42 17.54 5.55
N TYR A 24 -2.47 16.83 6.17
CA TYR A 24 -1.08 17.28 6.21
C TYR A 24 -0.46 17.36 4.82
N LYS A 25 -0.72 16.39 3.96
CA LYS A 25 -0.24 16.40 2.57
C LYS A 25 -0.67 17.65 1.81
N LYS A 26 -1.95 18.04 1.92
CA LYS A 26 -2.48 19.27 1.33
C LYS A 26 -1.90 20.53 1.97
N ALA A 27 -1.66 20.52 3.29
CA ALA A 27 -1.03 21.64 3.98
C ALA A 27 0.41 21.84 3.49
N SER A 28 1.19 20.77 3.36
CA SER A 28 2.54 20.82 2.82
C SER A 28 2.57 21.32 1.37
N ALA A 29 1.62 20.90 0.54
CA ALA A 29 1.54 21.35 -0.85
C ALA A 29 1.35 22.86 -1.00
N LYS A 30 0.69 23.51 -0.03
CA LYS A 30 0.59 24.98 0.00
C LYS A 30 1.95 25.67 0.22
N LEU A 31 2.92 24.97 0.83
CA LEU A 31 4.23 25.49 1.15
C LEU A 31 5.28 25.15 0.08
N ILE A 32 5.23 23.93 -0.47
CA ILE A 32 6.27 23.40 -1.37
C ILE A 32 5.80 23.25 -2.83
N GLY A 33 4.52 23.54 -3.11
CA GLY A 33 3.89 23.28 -4.40
C GLY A 33 3.40 21.83 -4.54
N ASP A 34 2.92 21.50 -5.74
CA ASP A 34 2.39 20.18 -6.06
C ASP A 34 3.49 19.12 -6.08
N TYR A 35 3.20 17.94 -5.54
CA TYR A 35 4.09 16.77 -5.57
C TYR A 35 3.29 15.49 -5.83
N GLN A 36 3.97 14.48 -6.37
CA GLN A 36 3.35 13.28 -6.95
C GLN A 36 2.40 12.54 -6.00
N SER A 37 2.74 12.46 -4.71
CA SER A 37 1.96 11.71 -3.72
C SER A 37 0.94 12.54 -2.94
N MET A 38 0.70 13.81 -3.31
CA MET A 38 -0.20 14.70 -2.56
C MET A 38 -1.63 14.14 -2.47
N ASN A 39 -2.13 13.58 -3.56
CA ASN A 39 -3.48 13.04 -3.65
C ASN A 39 -3.55 11.52 -3.41
N SER A 40 -2.41 10.87 -3.14
CA SER A 40 -2.40 9.42 -2.89
C SER A 40 -2.84 9.09 -1.46
N PRO A 41 -3.63 8.02 -1.25
CA PRO A 41 -3.99 7.57 0.09
C PRO A 41 -2.76 7.12 0.85
N ALA A 42 -2.76 7.39 2.16
CA ALA A 42 -1.70 6.91 3.05
C ALA A 42 -1.72 5.38 3.12
N HIS A 43 -0.54 4.77 3.00
CA HIS A 43 -0.34 3.33 3.12
C HIS A 43 1.11 3.04 3.50
N ILE A 44 1.37 1.82 3.96
CA ILE A 44 2.72 1.27 4.14
C ILE A 44 2.91 0.18 3.10
N SER A 45 3.91 0.34 2.22
CA SER A 45 4.29 -0.69 1.26
C SER A 45 5.08 -1.78 1.95
N ILE A 46 4.63 -3.03 1.85
CA ILE A 46 5.30 -4.17 2.49
C ILE A 46 6.17 -4.92 1.47
N GLN A 47 5.56 -5.34 0.36
CA GLN A 47 6.21 -6.24 -0.58
C GLN A 47 5.82 -5.91 -2.01
N HIS A 48 6.83 -5.81 -2.86
CA HIS A 48 6.68 -5.80 -4.31
C HIS A 48 6.84 -7.23 -4.80
N LYS A 49 5.82 -7.77 -5.47
CA LYS A 49 5.86 -9.08 -6.12
C LYS A 49 5.73 -8.88 -7.62
N GLU A 50 6.85 -8.92 -8.31
CA GLU A 50 6.90 -8.77 -9.75
C GLU A 50 6.57 -10.10 -10.46
N ARG A 51 5.98 -9.99 -11.63
CA ARG A 51 5.75 -11.06 -12.61
C ARG A 51 5.10 -12.30 -12.00
N GLN A 52 4.04 -12.11 -11.24
CA GLN A 52 3.25 -13.17 -10.65
C GLN A 52 2.26 -13.74 -11.66
N LYS A 53 2.07 -15.06 -11.64
CA LYS A 53 0.96 -15.67 -12.39
C LYS A 53 -0.36 -15.25 -11.70
N PRO A 54 -1.46 -14.97 -12.44
CA PRO A 54 -2.69 -14.45 -11.85
C PRO A 54 -3.25 -15.28 -10.69
N PHE A 55 -3.14 -16.61 -10.77
CA PHE A 55 -3.61 -17.53 -9.72
C PHE A 55 -2.74 -17.54 -8.44
N MET A 56 -1.57 -16.90 -8.44
CA MET A 56 -0.73 -16.80 -7.23
C MET A 56 -1.22 -15.73 -6.27
N THR A 57 -2.15 -14.87 -6.68
CA THR A 57 -2.63 -13.74 -5.87
C THR A 57 -3.18 -14.20 -4.53
N ASP A 58 -4.13 -15.14 -4.53
CA ASP A 58 -4.78 -15.62 -3.31
C ASP A 58 -3.76 -16.25 -2.35
N ARG A 59 -2.91 -17.15 -2.88
CA ARG A 59 -1.82 -17.76 -2.10
C ARG A 59 -0.87 -16.73 -1.50
N ASN A 60 -0.54 -15.69 -2.27
CA ASN A 60 0.34 -14.62 -1.82
C ASN A 60 -0.30 -13.83 -0.67
N VAL A 61 -1.61 -13.60 -0.70
CA VAL A 61 -2.35 -12.96 0.40
C VAL A 61 -2.35 -13.86 1.64
N ASP A 62 -2.63 -15.16 1.50
CA ASP A 62 -2.62 -16.11 2.62
C ASP A 62 -1.26 -16.19 3.34
N LEU A 63 -0.18 -16.18 2.55
CA LEU A 63 1.18 -16.16 3.09
C LEU A 63 1.44 -14.86 3.84
N LEU A 64 1.02 -13.71 3.29
CA LEU A 64 1.18 -12.42 3.96
C LEU A 64 0.41 -12.38 5.28
N GLU A 65 -0.83 -12.88 5.32
CA GLU A 65 -1.59 -12.95 6.59
C GLU A 65 -0.89 -13.79 7.64
N THR A 66 -0.30 -14.91 7.22
CA THR A 66 0.45 -15.81 8.12
C THR A 66 1.68 -15.10 8.68
N GLU A 67 2.45 -14.42 7.83
CA GLU A 67 3.61 -13.64 8.23
C GLU A 67 3.22 -12.52 9.21
N LEU A 68 2.16 -11.76 8.91
CA LEU A 68 1.66 -10.69 9.76
C LEU A 68 1.25 -11.20 11.15
N ARG A 69 0.60 -12.37 11.24
CA ARG A 69 0.21 -12.99 12.52
C ARG A 69 1.40 -13.50 13.33
N SER A 70 2.53 -13.75 12.68
CA SER A 70 3.76 -14.21 13.34
C SER A 70 4.62 -13.07 13.89
N LEU A 71 4.28 -11.82 13.58
CA LEU A 71 5.01 -10.65 14.09
C LEU A 71 4.86 -10.53 15.60
N PRO A 72 5.94 -10.15 16.31
CA PRO A 72 5.85 -9.84 17.73
C PRO A 72 4.92 -8.63 17.98
N PRO A 73 4.24 -8.58 19.14
CA PRO A 73 3.32 -7.50 19.50
C PRO A 73 4.03 -6.14 19.68
#